data_AF-A0A9W5XJL3-F1
#
_entry.id   AF-A0A9W5XJL3-F1
#
_cell.length_a   1.000
_cell.length_b   1.000
_cell.length_c   1.000
_cell.angle_alpha   90.00
_cell.angle_beta   90.00
_cell.angle_gamma   90.00
#
_symmetry.space_group_name_H-M   'P 1'
#
loop_
_entity.id
_entity.type
_entity.pdbx_description
1 polymer ?
#
loop_
_entity_poly.entity_id
_entity_poly.type
_entity_poly.pdbx_seq_one_letter_code
_entity_poly.pdbx_strand_id
1 'polypeptide(L)'
;MTDTLATGVARTDRGRGTGRRYERVGPGGDPIATGGTDPTADERPSTGADVILDCGWGRLVFGQTFADQSAVADVLRSEAAGARDICIYLRDPHVLVSRLPDELFIDPSLTFRLPLGGDRRGPRPGAGTTEEAGSAETPAPLDGRNELPGVRIRRLRDAADADAVNRIYAANGMVTAPVDVLVDNAATDRFLHLVAEAVTGEIVGTITGIDHVAVFDDPDNGASLWCLTVDFNQAPPGTGQALITELASRLVARGRAYVDLSVLAENAGAIRLYERLGFYRTATLCVKRKNPINERLFLPAMPVGYDGLNPYARIVADEAMRRGIRVEVTDPEWGELRLTSGGRTILTRESLSELTSAVAMSRCDDKRVTRRILTEAGLSVPRGRTATGDAADAEFLAEVGQLVVKPARGEQGNGITVGVHTPEALTAAVELAARFCPEVLLEELCSGEDLRVVMIDHEVVAAAVRRPASITGDGVHDIAELIERQSRRRAAATGGESRIPLDDMTRDVVTEAGYELHDVLPEGQVLAVRRTANLHTGGTIHDVTGELHPVIAEACVAASRAIDIPVTGLDLLVPAPDQPEHVFIEANERPGLANHEPQPTAERFVDLLFPGTRAPQKLWTPAGAAPSGA
;
A
#
# COMPACT_ATOMS: atom_id res chain seq x y z
N MET A 1 -18.63 22.96 -53.52
CA MET A 1 -17.28 23.44 -53.17
C MET A 1 -16.90 22.71 -51.89
N THR A 2 -16.66 21.40 -51.99
CA THR A 2 -15.33 20.74 -52.06
C THR A 2 -14.57 20.96 -50.75
N ASP A 3 -14.77 20.07 -49.77
CA ASP A 3 -13.96 18.84 -49.50
C ASP A 3 -12.64 19.23 -48.81
N THR A 4 -12.24 18.72 -47.65
CA THR A 4 -12.20 17.30 -47.28
C THR A 4 -12.24 17.12 -45.74
N LEU A 5 -13.17 16.30 -45.27
CA LEU A 5 -13.11 15.58 -44.01
C LEU A 5 -11.96 14.55 -44.07
N ALA A 6 -11.07 14.56 -43.09
CA ALA A 6 -10.25 13.39 -42.78
C ALA A 6 -10.50 13.02 -41.31
N THR A 7 -11.62 12.33 -41.08
CA THR A 7 -11.84 11.48 -39.92
C THR A 7 -10.83 10.33 -39.95
N GLY A 8 -9.67 10.56 -39.34
CA GLY A 8 -8.73 9.50 -38.99
C GLY A 8 -9.12 8.94 -37.63
N VAL A 9 -9.94 7.88 -37.62
CA VAL A 9 -10.06 7.00 -36.45
C VAL A 9 -8.68 6.41 -36.22
N ALA A 10 -7.94 6.92 -35.22
CA ALA A 10 -6.74 6.28 -34.76
C ALA A 10 -7.14 4.92 -34.19
N ARG A 11 -6.94 3.87 -34.99
CA ARG A 11 -6.91 2.50 -34.50
C ARG A 11 -5.95 2.51 -33.31
N THR A 12 -6.48 2.26 -32.13
CA THR A 12 -5.70 1.83 -30.98
C THR A 12 -5.14 0.47 -31.33
N ASP A 13 -3.96 0.46 -31.95
CA ASP A 13 -3.20 -0.75 -32.16
C ASP A 13 -2.82 -1.25 -30.76
N ARG A 14 -3.64 -2.14 -30.19
CA ARG A 14 -3.26 -2.97 -29.05
C ARG A 14 -2.25 -3.98 -29.56
N GLY A 15 -1.08 -3.48 -29.96
CA GLY A 15 0.10 -4.30 -30.11
C GLY A 15 0.39 -4.92 -28.76
N ARG A 16 0.49 -6.26 -28.70
CA ARG A 16 1.07 -6.94 -27.56
C ARG A 16 2.46 -6.35 -27.34
N GLY A 17 2.61 -5.51 -26.31
CA GLY A 17 3.90 -4.98 -25.92
C GLY A 17 4.77 -6.15 -25.47
N THR A 18 5.64 -6.63 -26.35
CA THR A 18 6.76 -7.47 -25.96
C THR A 18 7.65 -6.60 -25.08
N GLY A 19 7.59 -6.78 -23.76
CA GLY A 19 8.43 -6.03 -22.84
C GLY A 19 9.89 -6.23 -23.20
N ARG A 20 10.53 -5.20 -23.75
CA ARG A 20 11.98 -5.21 -23.96
C ARG A 20 12.63 -5.16 -22.58
N ARG A 21 13.43 -6.19 -22.27
CA ARG A 21 14.22 -6.22 -21.03
C ARG A 21 15.46 -5.36 -21.26
N TYR A 22 15.71 -4.45 -20.33
CA TYR A 22 16.84 -3.55 -20.37
C TYR A 22 17.92 -4.10 -19.42
N GLU A 23 19.10 -4.46 -19.94
CA GLU A 23 20.19 -5.07 -19.16
C GLU A 23 21.42 -4.16 -19.09
N ARG A 24 22.06 -4.14 -17.91
CA ARG A 24 23.25 -3.32 -17.62
C ARG A 24 24.39 -3.74 -18.54
N VAL A 25 25.00 -2.77 -19.24
CA VAL A 25 26.09 -3.04 -20.18
C VAL A 25 27.45 -2.96 -19.46
N GLY A 26 27.71 -3.86 -18.51
CA GLY A 26 28.99 -3.92 -17.78
C GLY A 26 28.92 -3.51 -16.29
N PRO A 27 30.08 -3.46 -15.59
CA PRO A 27 30.16 -3.04 -14.19
C PRO A 27 30.19 -1.51 -14.04
N GLY A 28 29.38 -0.97 -13.14
CA GLY A 28 29.33 0.46 -12.77
C GLY A 28 28.46 1.34 -13.65
N GLY A 29 27.15 1.33 -13.40
CA GLY A 29 26.20 2.29 -13.96
C GLY A 29 26.35 2.52 -15.45
N ASP A 30 26.70 1.48 -16.21
CA ASP A 30 26.78 1.56 -17.66
C ASP A 30 25.39 1.83 -18.26
N PRO A 31 25.31 2.54 -19.40
CA PRO A 31 24.04 2.73 -20.09
C PRO A 31 23.35 1.40 -20.36
N ILE A 32 22.03 1.36 -20.16
CA ILE A 32 21.27 0.12 -20.28
C ILE A 32 20.79 -0.04 -21.74
N ALA A 33 21.09 -1.17 -22.38
CA ALA A 33 20.70 -1.44 -23.78
C ALA A 33 19.37 -2.20 -23.89
N THR A 34 18.70 -2.10 -25.05
CA THR A 34 17.50 -2.89 -25.36
C THR A 34 17.89 -4.33 -25.71
N GLY A 35 17.45 -5.31 -24.91
CA GLY A 35 17.71 -6.72 -25.20
C GLY A 35 16.89 -7.26 -26.36
N GLY A 36 17.56 -7.63 -27.46
CA GLY A 36 16.98 -8.35 -28.59
C GLY A 36 18.04 -8.74 -29.64
N THR A 37 18.24 -10.05 -29.79
CA THR A 37 19.17 -10.79 -30.68
C THR A 37 20.61 -11.00 -30.19
N ASP A 38 21.06 -12.25 -30.41
CA ASP A 38 22.36 -12.87 -30.14
C ASP A 38 23.53 -11.91 -30.42
N PRO A 39 24.50 -11.71 -29.51
CA PRO A 39 25.58 -10.78 -29.73
C PRO A 39 26.54 -11.36 -30.77
N THR A 40 26.29 -11.08 -32.05
CA THR A 40 27.40 -11.00 -33.00
C THR A 40 28.29 -9.86 -32.51
N ALA A 41 29.53 -10.21 -32.18
CA ALA A 41 30.52 -9.31 -31.64
C ALA A 41 30.88 -8.19 -32.63
N ASP A 42 30.08 -7.11 -32.69
CA ASP A 42 30.55 -5.78 -33.11
C ASP A 42 29.56 -4.61 -32.89
N GLU A 43 28.29 -4.83 -32.51
CA GLU A 43 27.36 -3.70 -32.33
C GLU A 43 27.41 -3.14 -30.91
N ARG A 44 28.38 -2.24 -30.66
CA ARG A 44 28.29 -1.31 -29.53
C ARG A 44 27.11 -0.35 -29.79
N PRO A 45 26.27 -0.03 -28.79
CA PRO A 45 25.19 0.95 -28.95
C PRO A 45 25.78 2.27 -29.48
N SER A 46 25.13 2.88 -30.47
CA SER A 46 25.54 4.17 -31.03
C SER A 46 25.68 5.17 -29.89
N THR A 47 26.90 5.67 -29.68
CA THR A 47 27.24 6.64 -28.63
C THR A 47 26.27 7.82 -28.69
N GLY A 48 25.35 7.93 -27.72
CA GLY A 48 24.50 9.11 -27.50
C GLY A 48 22.98 8.97 -27.74
N ALA A 49 22.46 7.79 -28.12
CA ALA A 49 21.01 7.58 -28.30
C ALA A 49 20.39 6.70 -27.19
N ASP A 50 19.12 6.96 -26.85
CA ASP A 50 18.28 6.19 -25.90
C ASP A 50 18.97 5.92 -24.54
N VAL A 51 19.56 6.96 -23.95
CA VAL A 51 20.46 6.83 -22.81
C VAL A 51 19.69 6.69 -21.49
N ILE A 52 19.94 5.58 -20.80
CA ILE A 52 19.38 5.22 -19.50
C ILE A 52 20.53 4.88 -18.56
N LEU A 53 20.58 5.50 -17.38
CA LEU A 53 21.66 5.35 -16.42
C LEU A 53 21.16 4.78 -15.09
N ASP A 54 21.68 3.63 -14.67
CA ASP A 54 21.35 3.02 -13.37
C ASP A 54 22.10 3.71 -12.22
N CYS A 55 21.34 4.31 -11.30
CA CYS A 55 21.86 5.00 -10.13
C CYS A 55 21.75 4.16 -8.84
N GLY A 56 21.28 2.91 -8.93
CA GLY A 56 21.09 1.99 -7.81
C GLY A 56 19.73 2.15 -7.09
N TRP A 57 19.28 3.38 -6.83
CA TRP A 57 17.94 3.67 -6.30
C TRP A 57 16.86 3.71 -7.39
N GLY A 58 17.26 3.65 -8.65
CA GLY A 58 16.41 3.79 -9.84
C GLY A 58 17.23 4.28 -11.03
N ARG A 59 16.56 4.58 -12.14
CA ARG A 59 17.21 4.95 -13.39
C ARG A 59 16.96 6.40 -13.75
N LEU A 60 18.00 7.07 -14.26
CA LEU A 60 17.85 8.33 -14.96
C LEU A 60 17.67 8.07 -16.46
N VAL A 61 16.58 8.61 -17.00
CA VAL A 61 16.24 8.51 -18.42
C VAL A 61 16.47 9.89 -19.04
N PHE A 62 17.47 10.01 -19.91
CA PHE A 62 17.82 11.27 -20.57
C PHE A 62 16.95 11.47 -21.81
N GLY A 63 15.76 12.03 -21.62
CA GLY A 63 14.71 12.09 -22.64
C GLY A 63 15.08 12.81 -23.93
N GLN A 64 16.07 13.71 -23.90
CA GLN A 64 16.59 14.40 -25.09
C GLN A 64 17.36 13.49 -26.05
N THR A 65 17.87 12.36 -25.53
CA THR A 65 18.63 11.35 -26.30
C THR A 65 17.72 10.38 -27.06
N PHE A 66 16.42 10.38 -26.76
CA PHE A 66 15.44 9.53 -27.43
C PHE A 66 14.88 10.22 -28.68
N ALA A 67 14.91 9.52 -29.80
CA ALA A 67 14.29 10.01 -31.04
C ALA A 67 12.76 10.01 -30.97
N ASP A 68 12.18 9.03 -30.25
CA ASP A 68 10.74 8.88 -30.04
C ASP A 68 10.40 8.88 -28.54
N GLN A 69 9.48 9.76 -28.14
CA GLN A 69 9.00 9.83 -26.76
C GLN A 69 8.20 8.59 -26.34
N SER A 70 7.67 7.80 -27.27
CA SER A 70 6.98 6.55 -26.93
C SER A 70 7.94 5.52 -26.30
N ALA A 71 9.20 5.49 -26.76
CA ALA A 71 10.24 4.62 -26.18
C ALA A 71 10.56 5.01 -24.73
N VAL A 72 10.50 6.30 -24.39
CA VAL A 72 10.65 6.77 -23.00
C VAL A 72 9.54 6.22 -22.11
N ALA A 73 8.29 6.16 -22.59
CA ALA A 73 7.21 5.56 -21.82
C ALA A 73 7.43 4.08 -21.54
N ASP A 74 7.92 3.32 -22.52
CA ASP A 74 8.20 1.89 -22.34
C ASP A 74 9.35 1.66 -21.34
N VAL A 75 10.35 2.53 -21.34
CA VAL A 75 11.40 2.54 -20.30
C VAL A 75 10.77 2.78 -18.93
N LEU A 76 10.00 3.86 -18.75
CA LEU A 76 9.37 4.18 -17.46
C LEU A 76 8.40 3.09 -16.98
N ARG A 77 7.70 2.39 -17.89
CA ARG A 77 6.85 1.23 -17.56
C ARG A 77 7.64 0.04 -17.03
N SER A 78 8.89 -0.12 -17.47
CA SER A 78 9.77 -1.20 -17.01
C SER A 78 10.42 -0.94 -15.64
N GLU A 79 10.04 0.14 -14.96
CA GLU A 79 10.50 0.48 -13.61
C GLU A 79 10.28 -0.69 -12.64
N ALA A 80 11.35 -1.09 -11.95
CA ALA A 80 11.29 -2.18 -10.99
C ALA A 80 10.54 -1.77 -9.71
N ALA A 81 9.82 -2.70 -9.10
CA ALA A 81 9.20 -2.48 -7.79
C ALA A 81 10.28 -2.08 -6.75
N GLY A 82 10.05 -0.96 -6.04
CA GLY A 82 11.01 -0.41 -5.08
C GLY A 82 12.04 0.55 -5.68
N ALA A 83 12.13 0.66 -7.00
CA ALA A 83 13.00 1.61 -7.69
C ALA A 83 12.25 2.89 -8.08
N ARG A 84 12.99 3.97 -8.31
CA ARG A 84 12.44 5.27 -8.68
C ARG A 84 13.09 5.83 -9.93
N ASP A 85 12.44 5.68 -11.07
CA ASP A 85 12.95 6.23 -12.32
C ASP A 85 12.58 7.71 -12.47
N ILE A 86 13.48 8.46 -13.08
CA ILE A 86 13.29 9.89 -13.36
C ILE A 86 13.69 10.15 -14.82
N CYS A 87 12.72 10.57 -15.62
CA CYS A 87 12.99 11.12 -16.94
C CYS A 87 13.21 12.63 -16.83
N ILE A 88 14.31 13.13 -17.38
CA ILE A 88 14.66 14.56 -17.41
C ILE A 88 15.06 14.98 -18.83
N TYR A 89 14.95 16.28 -19.13
CA TYR A 89 15.26 16.89 -20.44
C TYR A 89 14.42 16.38 -21.61
N LEU A 90 13.26 15.78 -21.33
CA LEU A 90 12.30 15.42 -22.37
C LEU A 90 11.84 16.69 -23.10
N ARG A 91 11.78 16.65 -24.44
CA ARG A 91 11.45 17.82 -25.26
C ARG A 91 10.04 18.36 -24.97
N ASP A 92 9.04 17.48 -24.99
CA ASP A 92 7.63 17.85 -24.79
C ASP A 92 6.99 16.99 -23.69
N PRO A 93 7.36 17.20 -22.41
CA PRO A 93 6.92 16.33 -21.32
C PRO A 93 5.40 16.33 -21.12
N HIS A 94 4.76 17.47 -21.36
CA HIS A 94 3.30 17.62 -21.31
C HIS A 94 2.59 16.79 -22.40
N VAL A 95 3.21 16.62 -23.58
CA VAL A 95 2.65 15.78 -24.66
C VAL A 95 2.70 14.31 -24.26
N LEU A 96 3.84 13.83 -23.77
CA LEU A 96 3.97 12.44 -23.31
C LEU A 96 2.96 12.12 -22.19
N VAL A 97 2.91 12.98 -21.17
CA VAL A 97 2.00 12.83 -20.03
C VAL A 97 0.53 12.88 -20.45
N SER A 98 0.16 13.77 -21.39
CA SER A 98 -1.22 13.85 -21.90
C SER A 98 -1.70 12.57 -22.60
N ARG A 99 -0.76 11.77 -23.14
CA ARG A 99 -1.07 10.49 -23.80
C ARG A 99 -1.20 9.34 -22.81
N LEU A 100 -0.52 9.43 -21.66
CA LEU A 100 -0.47 8.40 -20.62
C LEU A 100 -0.77 8.98 -19.23
N PRO A 101 -1.89 9.70 -19.03
CA PRO A 101 -2.15 10.44 -17.81
C PRO A 101 -2.42 9.54 -16.59
N ASP A 102 -2.85 8.29 -16.82
CA ASP A 102 -3.07 7.31 -15.76
C ASP A 102 -1.76 6.65 -15.28
N GLU A 103 -0.68 6.75 -16.07
CA GLU A 103 0.59 6.08 -15.80
C GLU A 103 1.71 7.06 -15.40
N LEU A 104 1.73 8.25 -16.01
CA LEU A 104 2.80 9.23 -15.87
C LEU A 104 2.29 10.55 -15.29
N PHE A 105 3.18 11.31 -14.67
CA PHE A 105 2.90 12.67 -14.22
C PHE A 105 4.14 13.56 -14.38
N ILE A 106 3.90 14.88 -14.46
CA ILE A 106 4.95 15.88 -14.35
C ILE A 106 5.27 16.03 -12.87
N ASP A 107 6.50 15.74 -12.50
CA ASP A 107 6.99 15.88 -11.13
C ASP A 107 6.82 17.34 -10.66
N PRO A 108 6.26 17.60 -9.45
CA PRO A 108 6.05 18.95 -8.92
C PRO A 108 7.36 19.57 -8.40
N SER A 109 8.44 19.39 -9.16
CA SER A 109 9.76 19.95 -8.90
C SER A 109 10.10 21.10 -9.83
N LEU A 110 11.01 21.93 -9.35
CA LEU A 110 11.62 23.02 -10.08
C LEU A 110 13.04 22.61 -10.45
N THR A 111 13.41 22.79 -11.73
CA THR A 111 14.78 22.58 -12.17
C THR A 111 15.57 23.90 -12.09
N PHE A 112 16.76 23.82 -11.54
CA PHE A 112 17.68 24.94 -11.35
C PHE A 112 19.02 24.63 -12.02
N ARG A 113 19.65 25.65 -12.62
CA ARG A 113 20.95 25.57 -13.30
C ARG A 113 21.95 26.50 -12.65
N LEU A 114 23.15 25.99 -12.37
CA LEU A 114 24.32 26.78 -12.01
C LEU A 114 25.30 26.81 -13.19
N PRO A 115 25.58 27.98 -13.77
CA PRO A 115 26.65 28.11 -14.77
C PRO A 115 28.03 27.96 -14.11
N LEU A 116 28.91 27.18 -14.73
CA LEU A 116 30.24 26.84 -14.25
C LEU A 116 31.37 27.53 -15.05
N GLY A 117 31.07 28.09 -16.25
CA GLY A 117 31.99 28.84 -17.12
C GLY A 117 31.79 30.37 -17.12
N GLY A 118 32.81 31.11 -17.59
CA GLY A 118 32.98 32.56 -17.47
C GLY A 118 31.87 33.47 -18.02
N ASP A 119 31.73 34.62 -17.33
CA ASP A 119 30.68 35.64 -17.34
C ASP A 119 29.33 35.19 -16.77
N ARG A 120 29.16 35.41 -15.45
CA ARG A 120 27.93 35.17 -14.66
C ARG A 120 26.78 36.13 -15.03
N ARG A 121 26.65 36.50 -16.31
CA ARG A 121 25.52 37.25 -16.85
C ARG A 121 24.57 36.28 -17.55
N GLY A 122 23.78 35.55 -16.77
CA GLY A 122 22.62 34.85 -17.32
C GLY A 122 21.67 35.86 -18.02
N PRO A 123 20.88 35.44 -19.03
CA PRO A 123 19.87 36.29 -19.63
C PRO A 123 18.82 36.63 -18.55
N ARG A 124 18.68 37.92 -18.21
CA ARG A 124 17.59 38.43 -17.36
C ARG A 124 16.27 38.27 -18.10
N PRO A 125 15.30 37.46 -17.64
CA PRO A 125 13.95 37.50 -18.19
C PRO A 125 13.23 38.74 -17.64
N GLY A 126 12.85 39.68 -18.51
CA GLY A 126 11.91 40.74 -18.19
C GLY A 126 12.48 41.97 -17.47
N ALA A 127 13.24 42.81 -18.17
CA ALA A 127 13.37 44.22 -17.78
C ALA A 127 12.11 44.98 -18.22
N GLY A 128 11.03 44.81 -17.44
CA GLY A 128 9.96 45.79 -17.37
C GLY A 128 10.46 46.99 -16.57
N THR A 129 10.25 48.18 -17.11
CA THR A 129 10.63 49.46 -16.53
C THR A 129 9.98 49.69 -15.17
N THR A 130 10.76 49.67 -14.09
CA THR A 130 10.59 50.52 -12.90
C THR A 130 11.91 50.63 -12.15
N GLU A 131 12.35 51.87 -11.95
CA GLU A 131 13.48 52.26 -11.12
C GLU A 131 13.13 52.05 -9.64
N GLU A 132 13.69 51.03 -8.99
CA GLU A 132 14.00 51.08 -7.55
C GLU A 132 15.32 50.34 -7.32
N ALA A 133 16.39 51.13 -7.20
CA ALA A 133 17.72 50.65 -6.88
C ALA A 133 17.81 50.28 -5.38
N GLY A 134 17.37 49.06 -5.05
CA GLY A 134 17.82 48.35 -3.85
C GLY A 134 19.09 47.58 -4.17
N SER A 135 20.14 47.79 -3.38
CA SER A 135 21.45 47.12 -3.51
C SER A 135 21.31 45.60 -3.41
N ALA A 136 21.21 44.92 -4.55
CA ALA A 136 21.29 43.47 -4.65
C ALA A 136 22.76 43.06 -4.52
N GLU A 137 23.08 42.35 -3.43
CA GLU A 137 24.39 41.76 -3.19
C GLU A 137 24.84 40.92 -4.39
N THR A 138 26.05 41.20 -4.88
CA THR A 138 26.73 40.40 -5.90
C THR A 138 26.82 38.95 -5.41
N PRO A 139 26.43 37.94 -6.22
CA PRO A 139 26.53 36.54 -5.80
C PRO A 139 27.98 36.19 -5.45
N ALA A 140 28.18 35.60 -4.27
CA ALA A 140 29.51 35.29 -3.74
C ALA A 140 30.34 34.45 -4.74
N PRO A 141 31.66 34.71 -4.89
CA PRO A 141 32.53 33.87 -5.69
C PRO A 141 32.50 32.41 -5.19
N LEU A 142 32.47 31.43 -6.11
CA LEU A 142 32.71 30.02 -5.78
C LEU A 142 34.19 29.76 -5.46
N ASP A 143 35.04 30.78 -5.56
CA ASP A 143 36.50 30.71 -5.47
C ASP A 143 37.06 30.69 -4.03
N GLY A 144 36.20 30.78 -3.02
CA GLY A 144 36.58 30.52 -1.64
C GLY A 144 36.47 29.03 -1.35
N ARG A 145 37.59 28.34 -1.08
CA ARG A 145 37.56 27.06 -0.37
C ARG A 145 36.83 27.29 0.95
N ASN A 146 35.53 27.02 0.96
CA ASN A 146 34.73 27.12 2.16
C ASN A 146 35.02 25.85 2.96
N GLU A 147 36.21 25.79 3.56
CA GLU A 147 36.59 24.73 4.49
C GLU A 147 35.64 24.85 5.68
N LEU A 148 34.53 24.12 5.62
CA LEU A 148 33.59 24.01 6.73
C LEU A 148 34.33 23.34 7.88
N PRO A 149 34.62 24.03 8.99
CA PRO A 149 35.44 23.47 10.06
C PRO A 149 34.79 22.20 10.58
N GLY A 150 35.56 21.11 10.60
CA GLY A 150 35.12 19.82 11.11
C GLY A 150 34.45 18.88 10.11
N VAL A 151 34.38 19.23 8.83
CA VAL A 151 33.90 18.34 7.76
C VAL A 151 34.91 18.30 6.61
N ARG A 152 35.25 17.10 6.17
CA ARG A 152 36.08 16.84 5.00
C ARG A 152 35.23 16.24 3.89
N ILE A 153 35.24 16.84 2.71
CA ILE A 153 34.55 16.28 1.54
C ILE A 153 35.53 15.46 0.71
N ARG A 154 35.14 14.24 0.36
CA ARG A 154 35.92 13.31 -0.45
C ARG A 154 35.03 12.42 -1.31
N ARG A 155 35.62 11.64 -2.22
CA ARG A 155 34.87 10.61 -2.96
C ARG A 155 34.44 9.47 -2.02
N LEU A 156 33.31 8.84 -2.36
CA LEU A 156 32.93 7.53 -1.84
C LEU A 156 34.01 6.51 -2.26
N ARG A 157 34.48 5.66 -1.33
CA ARG A 157 35.62 4.76 -1.59
C ARG A 157 35.23 3.28 -1.63
N ASP A 158 34.39 2.86 -0.71
CA ASP A 158 34.19 1.45 -0.41
C ASP A 158 32.76 1.16 0.08
N ALA A 159 32.51 -0.12 0.37
CA ALA A 159 31.22 -0.59 0.85
C ALA A 159 30.79 0.05 2.17
N ALA A 160 31.73 0.44 3.04
CA ALA A 160 31.40 1.07 4.32
C ALA A 160 30.90 2.51 4.11
N ASP A 161 31.53 3.27 3.21
CA ASP A 161 31.02 4.58 2.82
C ASP A 161 29.63 4.47 2.17
N ALA A 162 29.42 3.47 1.28
CA ALA A 162 28.13 3.24 0.62
C ALA A 162 27.01 2.82 1.60
N ASP A 163 27.33 1.97 2.59
CA ASP A 163 26.40 1.61 3.65
C ASP A 163 26.03 2.83 4.51
N ALA A 164 27.01 3.66 4.86
CA ALA A 164 26.76 4.90 5.58
C ALA A 164 25.89 5.89 4.78
N VAL A 165 26.04 5.94 3.45
CA VAL A 165 25.15 6.70 2.55
C VAL A 165 23.72 6.17 2.61
N ASN A 166 23.54 4.84 2.54
CA ASN A 166 22.21 4.23 2.64
C ASN A 166 21.55 4.46 4.01
N ARG A 167 22.34 4.49 5.09
CA ARG A 167 21.83 4.87 6.42
C ARG A 167 21.23 6.28 6.41
N ILE A 168 21.91 7.24 5.78
CA ILE A 168 21.40 8.62 5.66
C ILE A 168 20.16 8.66 4.74
N TYR A 169 20.16 7.91 3.63
CA TYR A 169 18.99 7.80 2.75
C TYR A 169 17.77 7.28 3.51
N ALA A 170 17.91 6.15 4.22
CA ALA A 170 16.82 5.56 5.00
C ALA A 170 16.32 6.51 6.10
N ALA A 171 17.22 7.15 6.86
CA ALA A 171 16.86 8.10 7.90
C ALA A 171 16.05 9.30 7.36
N ASN A 172 16.27 9.68 6.11
CA ASN A 172 15.61 10.79 5.44
C ASN A 172 14.44 10.36 4.53
N GLY A 173 13.99 9.09 4.63
CA GLY A 173 12.88 8.57 3.84
C GLY A 173 13.16 8.50 2.33
N MET A 174 14.42 8.40 1.93
CA MET A 174 14.86 8.24 0.54
C MET A 174 15.00 6.76 0.18
N VAL A 175 14.85 6.45 -1.12
CA VAL A 175 15.10 5.10 -1.65
C VAL A 175 16.59 4.79 -1.54
N THR A 176 16.93 3.64 -0.93
CA THR A 176 18.30 3.15 -0.81
C THR A 176 18.75 2.46 -2.09
N ALA A 177 20.06 2.25 -2.22
CA ALA A 177 20.66 1.58 -3.37
C ALA A 177 21.48 0.36 -2.92
N PRO A 178 21.62 -0.69 -3.75
CA PRO A 178 22.56 -1.77 -3.46
C PRO A 178 23.99 -1.23 -3.26
N VAL A 179 24.68 -1.72 -2.22
CA VAL A 179 26.00 -1.23 -1.79
C VAL A 179 27.04 -1.41 -2.89
N ASP A 180 27.04 -2.57 -3.55
CA ASP A 180 27.89 -2.90 -4.68
C ASP A 180 27.67 -1.94 -5.86
N VAL A 181 26.42 -1.62 -6.18
CA VAL A 181 26.09 -0.68 -7.27
C VAL A 181 26.61 0.72 -6.97
N LEU A 182 26.49 1.22 -5.73
CA LEU A 182 27.03 2.52 -5.35
C LEU A 182 28.56 2.57 -5.45
N VAL A 183 29.25 1.51 -5.02
CA VAL A 183 30.70 1.40 -5.09
C VAL A 183 31.17 1.33 -6.55
N ASP A 184 30.53 0.50 -7.37
CA ASP A 184 30.84 0.39 -8.79
C ASP A 184 30.64 1.74 -9.50
N ASN A 185 29.51 2.42 -9.24
CA ASN A 185 29.20 3.71 -9.84
C ASN A 185 30.26 4.76 -9.48
N ALA A 186 30.67 4.81 -8.20
CA ALA A 186 31.69 5.73 -7.70
C ALA A 186 33.10 5.51 -8.31
N ALA A 187 33.36 4.32 -8.86
CA ALA A 187 34.62 4.00 -9.53
C ALA A 187 34.69 4.51 -10.98
N THR A 188 33.59 4.99 -11.55
CA THR A 188 33.52 5.48 -12.93
C THR A 188 33.74 6.99 -13.04
N ASP A 189 34.04 7.47 -14.26
CA ASP A 189 34.09 8.91 -14.52
C ASP A 189 32.72 9.57 -14.72
N ARG A 190 31.67 8.76 -14.90
CA ARG A 190 30.28 9.21 -15.08
C ARG A 190 29.70 9.80 -13.81
N PHE A 191 30.06 9.22 -12.66
CA PHE A 191 29.57 9.64 -11.36
C PHE A 191 30.65 10.43 -10.59
N LEU A 192 30.19 11.44 -9.88
CA LEU A 192 30.94 12.15 -8.85
C LEU A 192 30.21 11.95 -7.52
N HIS A 193 30.34 10.76 -6.94
CA HIS A 193 29.83 10.46 -5.61
C HIS A 193 30.76 11.07 -4.56
N LEU A 194 30.29 12.12 -3.89
CA LEU A 194 31.01 12.78 -2.81
C LEU A 194 30.30 12.56 -1.48
N VAL A 195 31.10 12.32 -0.45
CA VAL A 195 30.64 12.18 0.94
C VAL A 195 31.28 13.25 1.81
N ALA A 196 30.53 13.72 2.78
CA ALA A 196 30.99 14.59 3.86
C ALA A 196 31.35 13.73 5.07
N GLU A 197 32.63 13.70 5.43
CA GLU A 197 33.18 12.96 6.55
C GLU A 197 33.45 13.92 7.71
N ALA A 198 32.84 13.67 8.87
CA ALA A 198 33.07 14.44 10.09
C ALA A 198 34.46 14.12 10.69
N VAL A 199 34.94 14.94 11.62
CA VAL A 199 36.21 14.69 12.34
C VAL A 199 36.24 13.32 13.03
N THR A 200 35.08 12.80 13.42
CA THR A 200 34.92 11.46 14.02
C THR A 200 35.18 10.31 13.02
N GLY A 201 35.26 10.61 11.72
CA GLY A 201 35.34 9.63 10.64
C GLY A 201 33.96 9.17 10.13
N GLU A 202 32.87 9.64 10.73
CA GLU A 202 31.52 9.28 10.30
C GLU A 202 31.10 10.05 9.04
N ILE A 203 30.43 9.36 8.12
CA ILE A 203 29.77 10.01 6.98
C ILE A 203 28.49 10.67 7.46
N VAL A 204 28.41 11.99 7.28
CA VAL A 204 27.29 12.84 7.72
C VAL A 204 26.57 13.52 6.55
N GLY A 205 27.00 13.28 5.31
CA GLY A 205 26.30 13.79 4.14
C GLY A 205 26.83 13.24 2.83
N THR A 206 26.05 13.41 1.77
CA THR A 206 26.35 12.85 0.45
C THR A 206 25.73 13.70 -0.67
N ILE A 207 26.37 13.70 -1.83
CA ILE A 207 25.87 14.27 -3.09
C ILE A 207 26.37 13.41 -4.24
N THR A 208 25.54 13.25 -5.27
CA THR A 208 25.88 12.52 -6.49
C THR A 208 25.86 13.47 -7.68
N GLY A 209 27.02 13.76 -8.27
CA GLY A 209 27.09 14.42 -9.58
C GLY A 209 27.10 13.41 -10.71
N ILE A 210 26.54 13.78 -11.86
CA ILE A 210 26.52 12.99 -13.08
C ILE A 210 27.04 13.86 -14.23
N ASP A 211 28.13 13.41 -14.83
CA ASP A 211 28.84 14.10 -15.92
C ASP A 211 28.24 13.67 -17.26
N HIS A 212 27.45 14.55 -17.89
CA HIS A 212 26.68 14.21 -19.08
C HIS A 212 27.58 13.92 -20.29
N VAL A 213 28.75 14.55 -20.36
CA VAL A 213 29.74 14.26 -21.41
C VAL A 213 30.30 12.85 -21.24
N ALA A 214 30.60 12.42 -20.01
CA ALA A 214 31.07 11.05 -19.76
C ALA A 214 29.98 9.99 -19.98
N VAL A 215 28.70 10.35 -19.85
CA VAL A 215 27.57 9.42 -20.04
C VAL A 215 27.18 9.31 -21.52
N PHE A 216 27.09 10.41 -22.25
CA PHE A 216 26.52 10.42 -23.61
C PHE A 216 27.12 11.46 -24.58
N ASP A 217 28.29 12.01 -24.27
CA ASP A 217 28.94 13.05 -25.09
C ASP A 217 28.05 14.28 -25.32
N ASP A 218 27.48 14.79 -24.21
CA ASP A 218 26.54 15.91 -24.21
C ASP A 218 27.05 17.13 -24.98
N PRO A 219 26.38 17.54 -26.08
CA PRO A 219 26.81 18.70 -26.86
C PRO A 219 26.73 20.02 -26.09
N ASP A 220 25.87 20.09 -25.06
CA ASP A 220 25.74 21.27 -24.20
C ASP A 220 26.80 21.29 -23.08
N ASN A 221 27.64 20.24 -23.00
CA ASN A 221 28.74 20.09 -22.04
C ASN A 221 28.28 20.24 -20.58
N GLY A 222 27.12 19.68 -20.27
CA GLY A 222 26.43 19.79 -19.00
C GLY A 222 26.78 18.73 -17.96
N ALA A 223 26.15 18.89 -16.80
CA ALA A 223 26.12 17.92 -15.72
C ALA A 223 24.81 18.07 -14.93
N SER A 224 24.48 17.09 -14.09
CA SER A 224 23.40 17.21 -13.12
C SER A 224 23.80 16.66 -11.76
N LEU A 225 23.17 17.15 -10.69
CA LEU A 225 23.38 16.67 -9.32
C LEU A 225 22.09 16.07 -8.76
N TRP A 226 22.26 15.01 -7.97
CA TRP A 226 21.22 14.18 -7.41
C TRP A 226 21.58 13.76 -5.99
N CYS A 227 20.56 13.32 -5.25
CA CYS A 227 20.71 12.72 -3.92
C CYS A 227 21.55 13.54 -2.93
N LEU A 228 21.46 14.88 -3.00
CA LEU A 228 22.04 15.76 -2.00
C LEU A 228 21.26 15.61 -0.70
N THR A 229 21.91 15.10 0.34
CA THR A 229 21.29 14.93 1.65
C THR A 229 22.35 14.87 2.75
N VAL A 230 21.93 15.14 3.98
CA VAL A 230 22.79 15.14 5.17
C VAL A 230 22.09 14.44 6.32
N ASP A 231 22.86 13.93 7.28
CA ASP A 231 22.32 13.48 8.56
C ASP A 231 21.87 14.72 9.35
N PHE A 232 20.57 15.00 9.42
CA PHE A 232 20.05 16.21 10.07
C PHE A 232 20.34 16.30 11.56
N ASN A 233 20.72 15.20 12.21
CA ASN A 233 21.04 15.18 13.64
C ASN A 233 22.54 15.39 13.89
N GLN A 234 23.40 15.03 12.92
CA GLN A 234 24.84 14.95 13.13
C GLN A 234 25.64 15.91 12.23
N ALA A 235 25.12 16.27 11.07
CA ALA A 235 25.83 17.09 10.11
C ALA A 235 25.90 18.55 10.56
N PRO A 236 27.10 19.17 10.58
CA PRO A 236 27.22 20.59 10.85
C PRO A 236 26.41 21.44 9.86
N PRO A 237 25.79 22.55 10.31
CA PRO A 237 25.12 23.49 9.42
C PRO A 237 26.04 23.95 8.29
N GLY A 238 25.53 23.94 7.05
CA GLY A 238 26.32 24.29 5.86
C GLY A 238 26.97 23.09 5.15
N THR A 239 26.87 21.87 5.68
CA THR A 239 27.40 20.66 5.02
C THR A 239 26.86 20.48 3.59
N GLY A 240 25.56 20.67 3.38
CA GLY A 240 24.96 20.59 2.04
C GLY A 240 25.50 21.64 1.06
N GLN A 241 25.74 22.87 1.53
CA GLN A 241 26.37 23.92 0.72
C GLN A 241 27.80 23.54 0.34
N ALA A 242 28.58 23.03 1.29
CA ALA A 242 29.96 22.61 1.04
C ALA A 242 30.02 21.47 -0.01
N LEU A 243 29.11 20.49 0.08
CA LEU A 243 28.99 19.40 -0.90
C LEU A 243 28.72 19.92 -2.32
N ILE A 244 27.81 20.90 -2.48
CA ILE A 244 27.53 21.53 -3.78
C ILE A 244 28.76 22.28 -4.31
N THR A 245 29.41 23.08 -3.46
CA THR A 245 30.58 23.88 -3.87
C THR A 245 31.73 22.98 -4.31
N GLU A 246 32.02 21.90 -3.57
CA GLU A 246 33.06 20.94 -3.95
C GLU A 246 32.70 20.21 -5.26
N LEU A 247 31.44 19.78 -5.43
CA LEU A 247 31.00 19.18 -6.68
C LEU A 247 31.17 20.14 -7.86
N ALA A 248 30.72 21.38 -7.72
CA ALA A 248 30.84 22.41 -8.74
C ALA A 248 32.32 22.66 -9.09
N SER A 249 33.21 22.77 -8.10
CA SER A 249 34.64 22.94 -8.32
C SER A 249 35.26 21.81 -9.15
N ARG A 250 34.88 20.56 -8.87
CA ARG A 250 35.33 19.39 -9.65
C ARG A 250 34.80 19.37 -11.07
N LEU A 251 33.56 19.81 -11.28
CA LEU A 251 32.96 19.92 -12.62
C LEU A 251 33.60 21.06 -13.43
N VAL A 252 33.94 22.19 -12.81
CA VAL A 252 34.76 23.26 -13.42
C VAL A 252 36.12 22.72 -13.85
N ALA A 253 36.79 21.95 -12.98
CA ALA A 253 38.07 21.33 -13.32
C ALA A 253 37.97 20.32 -14.49
N ARG A 254 36.78 19.73 -14.69
CA ARG A 254 36.46 18.89 -15.87
C ARG A 254 36.00 19.69 -17.09
N GLY A 255 35.95 21.02 -16.99
CA GLY A 255 35.59 21.91 -18.10
C GLY A 255 34.10 21.94 -18.42
N ARG A 256 33.21 21.57 -17.49
CA ARG A 256 31.75 21.56 -17.71
C ARG A 256 31.15 22.96 -17.72
N ALA A 257 30.12 23.16 -18.53
CA ALA A 257 29.49 24.46 -18.75
C ALA A 257 28.48 24.82 -17.64
N TYR A 258 27.74 23.84 -17.12
CA TYR A 258 26.76 24.04 -16.07
C TYR A 258 26.51 22.76 -15.26
N VAL A 259 25.81 22.89 -14.13
CA VAL A 259 25.20 21.77 -13.40
C VAL A 259 23.74 22.06 -13.08
N ASP A 260 22.86 21.11 -13.41
CA ASP A 260 21.43 21.19 -13.10
C ASP A 260 21.06 20.40 -11.84
N LEU A 261 19.98 20.79 -11.19
CA LEU A 261 19.34 20.04 -10.12
C LEU A 261 17.82 20.15 -10.21
N SER A 262 17.11 19.17 -9.66
CA SER A 262 15.66 19.23 -9.43
C SER A 262 15.38 19.28 -7.92
N VAL A 263 14.44 20.15 -7.52
CA VAL A 263 14.00 20.29 -6.12
C VAL A 263 12.48 20.45 -6.05
N LEU A 264 11.82 19.80 -5.11
CA LEU A 264 10.37 19.94 -4.90
C LEU A 264 10.00 21.42 -4.68
N ALA A 265 8.92 21.87 -5.32
CA ALA A 265 8.49 23.27 -5.28
C ALA A 265 8.18 23.78 -3.86
N GLU A 266 7.81 22.87 -2.95
CA GLU A 266 7.49 23.16 -1.55
C GLU A 266 8.74 23.33 -0.67
N ASN A 267 9.93 22.92 -1.12
CA ASN A 267 11.16 23.00 -0.33
C ASN A 267 11.79 24.41 -0.40
N ALA A 268 11.12 25.37 0.23
CA ALA A 268 11.53 26.77 0.25
C ALA A 268 12.94 26.97 0.87
N GLY A 269 13.35 26.10 1.80
CA GLY A 269 14.68 26.14 2.41
C GLY A 269 15.80 25.84 1.40
N ALA A 270 15.66 24.75 0.64
CA ALA A 270 16.62 24.38 -0.39
C ALA A 270 16.61 25.37 -1.56
N ILE A 271 15.44 25.85 -1.98
CA ILE A 271 15.32 26.86 -3.05
C ILE A 271 16.12 28.12 -2.69
N ARG A 272 15.96 28.67 -1.48
CA ARG A 272 16.73 29.83 -1.01
C ARG A 272 18.24 29.58 -0.98
N LEU A 273 18.66 28.36 -0.66
CA LEU A 273 20.08 27.98 -0.70
C LEU A 273 20.60 28.02 -2.13
N TYR A 274 19.89 27.42 -3.08
CA TYR A 274 20.32 27.36 -4.48
C TYR A 274 20.37 28.76 -5.12
N GLU A 275 19.36 29.60 -4.89
CA GLU A 275 19.35 30.99 -5.37
C GLU A 275 20.56 31.77 -4.85
N ARG A 276 20.90 31.63 -3.56
CA ARG A 276 22.08 32.27 -2.96
C ARG A 276 23.39 31.79 -3.56
N LEU A 277 23.45 30.52 -3.98
CA LEU A 277 24.60 29.94 -4.66
C LEU A 277 24.70 30.32 -6.14
N GLY A 278 23.74 31.09 -6.67
CA GLY A 278 23.73 31.58 -8.04
C GLY A 278 23.05 30.63 -9.03
N PHE A 279 22.30 29.64 -8.56
CA PHE A 279 21.43 28.88 -9.43
C PHE A 279 20.26 29.73 -9.92
N TYR A 280 19.85 29.55 -11.17
CA TYR A 280 18.63 30.13 -11.72
C TYR A 280 17.68 29.05 -12.25
N ARG A 281 16.38 29.33 -12.22
CA ARG A 281 15.36 28.37 -12.65
C ARG A 281 15.35 28.18 -14.16
N THR A 282 15.23 26.94 -14.62
CA THR A 282 15.04 26.57 -16.03
C THR A 282 13.62 26.07 -16.30
N ALA A 283 13.28 25.89 -17.59
CA ALA A 283 12.00 25.33 -18.01
C ALA A 283 11.99 23.78 -18.07
N THR A 284 13.10 23.13 -17.70
CA THR A 284 13.21 21.68 -17.70
C THR A 284 12.29 21.08 -16.66
N LEU A 285 11.50 20.08 -17.06
CA LEU A 285 10.60 19.34 -16.18
C LEU A 285 11.06 17.88 -16.09
N CYS A 286 10.76 17.26 -14.95
CA CYS A 286 10.94 15.83 -14.76
C CYS A 286 9.60 15.11 -14.99
N VAL A 287 9.65 13.95 -15.64
CA VAL A 287 8.51 13.04 -15.79
C VAL A 287 8.80 11.77 -15.01
N LYS A 288 7.83 11.32 -14.22
CA LYS A 288 7.94 10.12 -13.40
C LYS A 288 6.72 9.23 -13.59
N ARG A 289 6.87 7.95 -13.26
CA ARG A 289 5.75 7.00 -13.21
C ARG A 289 4.97 7.16 -11.91
N LYS A 290 3.64 7.06 -12.02
CA LYS A 290 2.75 6.94 -10.87
C LYS A 290 2.98 5.57 -10.23
N ASN A 291 3.54 5.56 -9.03
CA ASN A 291 3.86 4.38 -8.26
C ASN A 291 3.74 4.70 -6.75
N PRO A 292 3.78 3.69 -5.85
CA PRO A 292 3.66 3.93 -4.41
C PRO A 292 4.74 4.86 -3.83
N ILE A 293 5.96 4.86 -4.39
CA ILE A 293 7.06 5.75 -3.93
C ILE A 293 6.75 7.21 -4.22
N ASN A 294 6.11 7.48 -5.35
CA ASN A 294 5.77 8.82 -5.83
C ASN A 294 4.37 9.27 -5.39
N GLU A 295 3.62 8.44 -4.67
CA GLU A 295 2.21 8.63 -4.34
C GLU A 295 1.88 10.05 -3.87
N ARG A 296 2.65 10.54 -2.90
CA ARG A 296 2.50 11.89 -2.32
C ARG A 296 2.68 13.04 -3.33
N LEU A 297 3.26 12.79 -4.49
CA LEU A 297 3.57 13.82 -5.49
C LEU A 297 2.51 13.94 -6.59
N PHE A 298 1.70 12.90 -6.79
CA PHE A 298 0.67 12.90 -7.84
C PHE A 298 -0.74 12.68 -7.30
N LEU A 299 -0.88 12.20 -6.07
CA LEU A 299 -2.15 12.28 -5.38
C LEU A 299 -2.41 13.70 -4.92
N PRO A 300 -3.68 14.15 -4.96
CA PRO A 300 -4.08 15.36 -4.28
C PRO A 300 -3.79 15.25 -2.77
N ALA A 301 -3.78 16.39 -2.07
CA ALA A 301 -3.86 16.41 -0.60
C ALA A 301 -4.94 15.43 -0.11
N MET A 302 -4.72 14.83 1.07
CA MET A 302 -5.62 13.83 1.66
C MET A 302 -7.09 14.24 1.46
N PRO A 303 -7.96 13.34 0.99
CA PRO A 303 -9.33 13.71 0.67
C PRO A 303 -10.01 14.28 1.92
N VAL A 304 -10.79 15.35 1.74
CA VAL A 304 -11.56 15.96 2.83
C VAL A 304 -12.42 14.88 3.48
N GLY A 305 -12.35 14.75 4.81
CA GLY A 305 -13.07 13.72 5.57
C GLY A 305 -12.28 12.44 5.83
N TYR A 306 -11.09 12.27 5.24
CA TYR A 306 -10.25 11.08 5.44
C TYR A 306 -9.97 10.77 6.92
N ASP A 307 -9.64 11.79 7.73
CA ASP A 307 -9.31 11.60 9.15
C ASP A 307 -10.49 11.07 9.97
N GLY A 308 -11.72 11.25 9.47
CA GLY A 308 -12.95 10.75 10.08
C GLY A 308 -13.32 9.32 9.69
N LEU A 309 -12.61 8.70 8.75
CA LEU A 309 -12.89 7.33 8.31
C LEU A 309 -12.64 6.32 9.43
N ASN A 310 -13.53 5.36 9.56
CA ASN A 310 -13.29 4.15 10.36
C ASN A 310 -12.17 3.29 9.74
N PRO A 311 -11.55 2.37 10.50
CA PRO A 311 -10.44 1.55 10.00
C PRO A 311 -10.79 0.68 8.78
N TYR A 312 -12.04 0.21 8.69
CA TYR A 312 -12.52 -0.64 7.58
C TYR A 312 -12.61 0.12 6.25
N ALA A 313 -13.02 1.39 6.26
CA ALA A 313 -13.01 2.24 5.08
C ALA A 313 -11.61 2.80 4.79
N ARG A 314 -10.84 3.13 5.83
CA ARG A 314 -9.49 3.69 5.70
C ARG A 314 -8.54 2.76 4.94
N ILE A 315 -8.53 1.46 5.26
CA ILE A 315 -7.65 0.51 4.57
C ILE A 315 -7.95 0.41 3.07
N VAL A 316 -9.22 0.57 2.67
CA VAL A 316 -9.62 0.62 1.25
C VAL A 316 -9.18 1.93 0.60
N ALA A 317 -9.35 3.07 1.29
CA ALA A 317 -8.93 4.38 0.82
C ALA A 317 -7.40 4.43 0.60
N ASP A 318 -6.62 3.92 1.57
CA ASP A 318 -5.16 3.89 1.52
C ASP A 318 -4.66 3.07 0.34
N GLU A 319 -5.21 1.87 0.16
CA GLU A 319 -4.83 1.01 -0.96
C GLU A 319 -5.24 1.59 -2.31
N ALA A 320 -6.40 2.25 -2.40
CA ALA A 320 -6.84 2.92 -3.61
C ALA A 320 -5.91 4.10 -3.96
N MET A 321 -5.59 4.95 -2.98
CA MET A 321 -4.65 6.05 -3.11
C MET A 321 -3.26 5.56 -3.57
N ARG A 322 -2.75 4.50 -2.95
CA ARG A 322 -1.47 3.87 -3.31
C ARG A 322 -1.37 3.45 -4.78
N ARG A 323 -2.50 3.10 -5.39
CA ARG A 323 -2.63 2.72 -6.81
C ARG A 323 -2.94 3.88 -7.75
N GLY A 324 -2.99 5.11 -7.25
CA GLY A 324 -3.39 6.29 -8.03
C GLY A 324 -4.87 6.34 -8.38
N ILE A 325 -5.71 5.58 -7.65
CA ILE A 325 -7.17 5.66 -7.77
C ILE A 325 -7.60 6.90 -6.99
N ARG A 326 -8.37 7.78 -7.64
CA ARG A 326 -8.92 8.96 -6.98
C ARG A 326 -9.94 8.53 -5.94
N VAL A 327 -9.71 8.95 -4.70
CA VAL A 327 -10.62 8.73 -3.57
C VAL A 327 -11.35 10.03 -3.25
N GLU A 328 -12.67 9.96 -3.16
CA GLU A 328 -13.52 10.98 -2.59
C GLU A 328 -14.28 10.36 -1.41
N VAL A 329 -14.14 10.94 -0.22
CA VAL A 329 -14.90 10.52 0.96
C VAL A 329 -16.26 11.21 0.92
N THR A 330 -17.32 10.47 0.60
CA THR A 330 -18.67 11.04 0.46
C THR A 330 -19.39 11.09 1.80
N ASP A 331 -19.12 10.13 2.69
CA ASP A 331 -19.63 10.12 4.06
C ASP A 331 -18.63 9.40 4.98
N PRO A 332 -17.86 10.13 5.82
CA PRO A 332 -16.85 9.53 6.69
C PRO A 332 -17.45 8.69 7.83
N GLU A 333 -18.60 9.08 8.37
CA GLU A 333 -19.27 8.38 9.48
C GLU A 333 -19.85 7.05 8.99
N TRP A 334 -20.42 7.06 7.78
CA TRP A 334 -20.95 5.86 7.14
C TRP A 334 -19.89 4.95 6.53
N GLY A 335 -18.65 5.44 6.41
CA GLY A 335 -17.54 4.73 5.74
C GLY A 335 -17.69 4.65 4.22
N GLU A 336 -18.35 5.65 3.61
CA GLU A 336 -18.64 5.69 2.18
C GLU A 336 -17.54 6.40 1.39
N LEU A 337 -17.06 5.73 0.34
CA LEU A 337 -16.03 6.21 -0.57
C LEU A 337 -16.53 6.13 -2.01
N ARG A 338 -16.20 7.15 -2.79
CA ARG A 338 -16.28 7.11 -4.25
C ARG A 338 -14.87 6.96 -4.81
N LEU A 339 -14.62 5.81 -5.42
CA LEU A 339 -13.33 5.44 -6.01
C LEU A 339 -13.40 5.62 -7.52
N THR A 340 -12.43 6.30 -8.14
CA THR A 340 -12.41 6.57 -9.59
C THR A 340 -11.03 6.33 -10.20
N SER A 341 -10.97 5.54 -11.27
CA SER A 341 -9.76 5.32 -12.08
C SER A 341 -10.12 5.21 -13.56
N GLY A 342 -9.47 6.01 -14.40
CA GLY A 342 -9.84 6.17 -15.81
C GLY A 342 -11.32 6.56 -15.96
N GLY A 343 -12.07 5.77 -16.74
CA GLY A 343 -13.51 5.97 -16.95
C GLY A 343 -14.43 5.18 -16.00
N ARG A 344 -13.87 4.48 -14.99
CA ARG A 344 -14.64 3.65 -14.05
C ARG A 344 -14.72 4.33 -12.70
N THR A 345 -15.93 4.42 -12.17
CA THR A 345 -16.22 4.92 -10.82
C THR A 345 -17.04 3.86 -10.10
N ILE A 346 -16.69 3.59 -8.84
CA ILE A 346 -17.41 2.66 -7.96
C ILE A 346 -17.65 3.35 -6.61
N LEU A 347 -18.88 3.25 -6.11
CA LEU A 347 -19.20 3.56 -4.72
C LEU A 347 -18.98 2.33 -3.84
N THR A 348 -18.35 2.55 -2.68
CA THR A 348 -18.16 1.54 -1.66
C THR A 348 -18.59 2.06 -0.30
N ARG A 349 -19.17 1.19 0.52
CA ARG A 349 -19.31 1.38 1.96
C ARG A 349 -18.46 0.32 2.64
N GLU A 350 -17.26 0.70 3.06
CA GLU A 350 -16.21 -0.25 3.48
C GLU A 350 -15.98 -1.32 2.39
N SER A 351 -16.20 -2.61 2.68
CA SER A 351 -16.08 -3.72 1.73
C SER A 351 -17.33 -3.99 0.89
N LEU A 352 -18.45 -3.34 1.19
CA LEU A 352 -19.65 -3.42 0.35
C LEU A 352 -19.45 -2.51 -0.86
N SER A 353 -19.69 -3.03 -2.06
CA SER A 353 -19.54 -2.27 -3.31
C SER A 353 -20.75 -2.44 -4.21
N GLU A 354 -20.85 -1.61 -5.25
CA GLU A 354 -21.85 -1.75 -6.32
C GLU A 354 -21.79 -3.10 -7.07
N LEU A 355 -20.71 -3.88 -6.90
CA LEU A 355 -20.62 -5.24 -7.46
C LEU A 355 -21.44 -6.27 -6.66
N THR A 356 -21.76 -5.98 -5.40
CA THR A 356 -22.69 -6.79 -4.61
C THR A 356 -24.12 -6.41 -5.00
N SER A 357 -24.80 -7.30 -5.72
CA SER A 357 -26.18 -7.04 -6.16
C SER A 357 -27.14 -6.95 -4.97
N ALA A 358 -28.23 -6.18 -5.12
CA ALA A 358 -29.30 -6.14 -4.13
C ALA A 358 -29.90 -7.54 -3.86
N VAL A 359 -29.88 -8.43 -4.86
CA VAL A 359 -30.32 -9.82 -4.70
C VAL A 359 -29.37 -10.58 -3.78
N ALA A 360 -28.06 -10.51 -4.02
CA ALA A 360 -27.05 -11.15 -3.17
C ALA A 360 -27.13 -10.64 -1.73
N MET A 361 -27.21 -9.33 -1.54
CA MET A 361 -27.40 -8.69 -0.23
C MET A 361 -28.66 -9.21 0.48
N SER A 362 -29.80 -9.28 -0.23
CA SER A 362 -31.05 -9.79 0.36
C SER A 362 -31.01 -11.29 0.73
N ARG A 363 -30.17 -12.08 0.03
CA ARG A 363 -29.94 -13.50 0.34
C ARG A 363 -29.14 -13.65 1.64
N CYS A 364 -28.12 -12.81 1.84
CA CYS A 364 -27.29 -12.78 3.06
C CYS A 364 -28.07 -12.27 4.28
N ASP A 365 -28.88 -11.20 4.13
CA ASP A 365 -29.66 -10.61 5.22
C ASP A 365 -30.65 -11.61 5.86
N ASP A 366 -31.28 -12.48 5.05
CA ASP A 366 -32.22 -13.48 5.53
C ASP A 366 -31.54 -14.86 5.70
N LYS A 367 -31.24 -15.19 6.96
CA LYS A 367 -30.55 -16.46 7.33
C LYS A 367 -31.30 -17.70 6.84
N ARG A 368 -32.64 -17.64 6.69
CA ARG A 368 -33.44 -18.75 6.13
C ARG A 368 -33.16 -18.96 4.65
N VAL A 369 -32.98 -17.87 3.91
CA VAL A 369 -32.67 -17.89 2.48
C VAL A 369 -31.25 -18.39 2.27
N THR A 370 -30.28 -17.84 3.01
CA THR A 370 -28.89 -18.33 2.99
C THR A 370 -28.84 -19.83 3.26
N ARG A 371 -29.46 -20.29 4.36
CA ARG A 371 -29.48 -21.72 4.73
C ARG A 371 -30.05 -22.59 3.61
N ARG A 372 -31.17 -22.20 2.99
CA ARG A 372 -31.78 -22.95 1.89
C ARG A 372 -30.86 -23.05 0.68
N ILE A 373 -30.24 -21.95 0.27
CA ILE A 373 -29.30 -21.91 -0.86
C ILE A 373 -28.10 -22.82 -0.60
N LEU A 374 -27.51 -22.76 0.60
CA LEU A 374 -26.37 -23.60 0.96
C LEU A 374 -26.76 -25.10 1.03
N THR A 375 -27.96 -25.40 1.55
CA THR A 375 -28.49 -26.78 1.56
C THR A 375 -28.67 -27.32 0.14
N GLU A 376 -29.27 -26.53 -0.76
CA GLU A 376 -29.49 -26.90 -2.17
C GLU A 376 -28.16 -27.07 -2.94
N ALA A 377 -27.11 -26.35 -2.53
CA ALA A 377 -25.75 -26.52 -3.03
C ALA A 377 -25.02 -27.75 -2.46
N GLY A 378 -25.65 -28.53 -1.58
CA GLY A 378 -25.08 -29.73 -0.96
C GLY A 378 -24.09 -29.43 0.16
N LEU A 379 -24.12 -28.24 0.73
CA LEU A 379 -23.21 -27.82 1.80
C LEU A 379 -23.79 -28.14 3.18
N SER A 380 -22.89 -28.42 4.12
CA SER A 380 -23.25 -28.72 5.51
C SER A 380 -23.74 -27.45 6.22
N VAL A 381 -24.99 -27.46 6.69
CA VAL A 381 -25.60 -26.40 7.51
C VAL A 381 -26.29 -27.04 8.71
N PRO A 382 -26.50 -26.31 9.82
CA PRO A 382 -27.25 -26.83 10.95
C PRO A 382 -28.64 -27.27 10.51
N ARG A 383 -29.10 -28.40 11.03
CA ARG A 383 -30.51 -28.76 10.98
C ARG A 383 -31.30 -27.63 11.63
N GLY A 384 -32.35 -27.17 10.96
CA GLY A 384 -33.13 -26.06 11.48
C GLY A 384 -34.44 -25.82 10.75
N ARG A 385 -35.31 -25.09 11.42
CA ARG A 385 -36.67 -24.73 10.99
C ARG A 385 -37.04 -23.32 11.45
N THR A 386 -38.06 -22.75 10.82
CA THR A 386 -38.72 -21.55 11.36
C THR A 386 -39.61 -21.97 12.53
N ALA A 387 -39.60 -21.19 13.61
CA ALA A 387 -40.49 -21.38 14.75
C ALA A 387 -41.94 -21.16 14.32
N THR A 388 -42.82 -22.09 14.69
CA THR A 388 -44.26 -22.05 14.41
C THR A 388 -45.09 -21.78 15.66
N GLY A 389 -44.49 -21.98 16.85
CA GLY A 389 -45.18 -21.87 18.14
C GLY A 389 -46.11 -23.05 18.44
N ASP A 390 -46.06 -24.11 17.63
CA ASP A 390 -46.85 -25.33 17.81
C ASP A 390 -46.01 -26.47 18.42
N ALA A 391 -46.62 -27.63 18.60
CA ALA A 391 -45.97 -28.81 19.20
C ALA A 391 -44.72 -29.25 18.42
N ALA A 392 -44.61 -28.92 17.14
CA ALA A 392 -43.53 -29.37 16.29
C ALA A 392 -42.19 -28.66 16.63
N ASP A 393 -42.22 -27.48 17.25
CA ASP A 393 -41.01 -26.83 17.77
C ASP A 393 -40.45 -27.58 18.99
N ALA A 394 -41.31 -28.08 19.88
CA ALA A 394 -40.92 -28.90 21.03
C ALA A 394 -40.46 -30.31 20.60
N GLU A 395 -41.10 -30.89 19.59
CA GLU A 395 -40.66 -32.15 18.98
C GLU A 395 -39.26 -32.01 18.37
N PHE A 396 -39.00 -30.91 17.66
CA PHE A 396 -37.67 -30.63 17.10
C PHE A 396 -36.62 -30.47 18.18
N LEU A 397 -36.91 -29.74 19.27
CA LEU A 397 -36.03 -29.64 20.44
C LEU A 397 -35.70 -31.03 21.02
N ALA A 398 -36.70 -31.89 21.19
CA ALA A 398 -36.50 -33.23 21.71
C ALA A 398 -35.63 -34.11 20.77
N GLU A 399 -35.72 -33.87 19.46
CA GLU A 399 -34.95 -34.61 18.45
C GLU A 399 -33.46 -34.24 18.45
N VAL A 400 -33.15 -32.93 18.47
CA VAL A 400 -31.76 -32.45 18.36
C VAL A 400 -31.09 -32.22 19.73
N GLY A 401 -31.87 -32.24 20.81
CA GLY A 401 -31.41 -32.11 22.19
C GLY A 401 -31.15 -30.66 22.64
N GLN A 402 -30.39 -29.89 21.85
CA GLN A 402 -30.09 -28.49 22.15
C GLN A 402 -30.26 -27.60 20.92
N LEU A 403 -30.86 -26.42 21.14
CA LEU A 403 -31.16 -25.44 20.11
C LEU A 403 -30.39 -24.13 20.28
N VAL A 404 -30.12 -23.51 19.15
CA VAL A 404 -29.86 -22.08 18.98
C VAL A 404 -31.13 -21.44 18.43
N VAL A 405 -31.62 -20.42 19.12
CA VAL A 405 -32.79 -19.63 18.72
C VAL A 405 -32.32 -18.24 18.31
N LYS A 406 -32.57 -17.84 17.06
CA LYS A 406 -32.09 -16.57 16.52
C LYS A 406 -33.13 -15.92 15.61
N PRO A 407 -33.19 -14.57 15.51
CA PRO A 407 -34.03 -13.92 14.52
C PRO A 407 -33.54 -14.25 13.10
N ALA A 408 -34.47 -14.37 12.15
CA ALA A 408 -34.14 -14.68 10.75
C ALA A 408 -33.30 -13.57 10.10
N ARG A 409 -33.45 -12.32 10.56
CA ARG A 409 -32.71 -11.14 10.14
C ARG A 409 -32.17 -10.39 11.35
N GLY A 410 -31.02 -9.77 11.20
CA GLY A 410 -30.36 -9.01 12.26
C GLY A 410 -28.87 -9.32 12.38
N GLU A 411 -28.16 -8.38 13.00
CA GLU A 411 -26.70 -8.35 13.12
C GLU A 411 -26.25 -8.39 14.59
N GLN A 412 -24.93 -8.54 14.78
CA GLN A 412 -24.23 -8.41 16.08
C GLN A 412 -24.67 -9.37 17.19
N GLY A 413 -25.41 -10.42 16.85
CA GLY A 413 -25.88 -11.42 17.82
C GLY A 413 -27.08 -10.99 18.65
N ASN A 414 -27.76 -9.89 18.29
CA ASN A 414 -28.94 -9.43 19.01
C ASN A 414 -30.09 -10.43 18.89
N GLY A 415 -30.70 -10.76 20.03
CA GLY A 415 -31.83 -11.71 20.08
C GLY A 415 -31.44 -13.18 19.89
N ILE A 416 -30.14 -13.52 19.93
CA ILE A 416 -29.68 -14.91 19.84
C ILE A 416 -29.64 -15.54 21.25
N THR A 417 -30.30 -16.69 21.41
CA THR A 417 -30.20 -17.54 22.58
C THR A 417 -29.54 -18.86 22.20
N VAL A 418 -28.44 -19.21 22.87
CA VAL A 418 -27.65 -20.43 22.61
C VAL A 418 -27.87 -21.43 23.75
N GLY A 419 -28.00 -22.72 23.45
CA GLY A 419 -28.06 -23.79 24.45
C GLY A 419 -29.45 -24.04 25.05
N VAL A 420 -30.51 -23.73 24.29
CA VAL A 420 -31.89 -23.99 24.70
C VAL A 420 -32.14 -25.49 24.76
N HIS A 421 -32.51 -26.01 25.93
CA HIS A 421 -32.66 -27.44 26.17
C HIS A 421 -33.97 -27.82 26.90
N THR A 422 -34.83 -26.84 27.20
CA THR A 422 -36.16 -27.08 27.80
C THR A 422 -37.26 -26.35 27.01
N PRO A 423 -38.52 -26.86 27.02
CA PRO A 423 -39.64 -26.20 26.35
C PRO A 423 -39.93 -24.78 26.88
N GLU A 424 -39.75 -24.55 28.18
CA GLU A 424 -39.94 -23.23 28.80
C GLU A 424 -38.86 -22.25 28.32
N ALA A 425 -37.60 -22.69 28.28
CA ALA A 425 -36.50 -21.89 27.75
C ALA A 425 -36.68 -21.60 26.24
N LEU A 426 -37.23 -22.56 25.50
CA LEU A 426 -37.54 -22.39 24.06
C LEU A 426 -38.58 -21.28 23.85
N THR A 427 -39.67 -21.30 24.63
CA THR A 427 -40.71 -20.27 24.54
C THR A 427 -40.12 -18.88 24.83
N ALA A 428 -39.37 -18.74 25.92
CA ALA A 428 -38.73 -17.48 26.29
C ALA A 428 -37.71 -16.99 25.24
N ALA A 429 -36.92 -17.90 24.67
CA ALA A 429 -35.94 -17.60 23.64
C ALA A 429 -36.61 -17.13 22.34
N VAL A 430 -37.72 -17.75 21.94
CA VAL A 430 -38.51 -17.36 20.77
C VAL A 430 -39.13 -15.98 20.99
N GLU A 431 -39.71 -15.73 22.16
CA GLU A 431 -40.26 -14.41 22.50
C GLU A 431 -39.20 -13.30 22.48
N LEU A 432 -37.98 -13.60 22.94
CA LEU A 432 -36.85 -12.66 22.87
C LEU A 432 -36.45 -12.37 21.43
N ALA A 433 -36.24 -13.41 20.61
CA ALA A 433 -35.84 -13.27 19.21
C ALA A 433 -36.91 -12.52 18.39
N ALA A 434 -38.20 -12.78 18.67
CA ALA A 434 -39.34 -12.15 18.01
C ALA A 434 -39.39 -10.62 18.18
N ARG A 435 -38.75 -10.07 19.22
CA ARG A 435 -38.64 -8.60 19.42
C ARG A 435 -37.78 -7.93 18.35
N PHE A 436 -36.89 -8.68 17.71
CA PHE A 436 -35.96 -8.17 16.69
C PHE A 436 -36.44 -8.51 15.27
N CYS A 437 -36.98 -9.72 15.08
CA CYS A 437 -37.56 -10.15 13.81
C CYS A 437 -38.77 -11.06 14.09
N PRO A 438 -39.95 -10.83 13.49
CA PRO A 438 -41.11 -11.70 13.67
C PRO A 438 -40.86 -13.15 13.25
N GLU A 439 -39.95 -13.35 12.30
CA GLU A 439 -39.52 -14.66 11.83
C GLU A 439 -38.34 -15.15 12.67
N VAL A 440 -38.53 -16.23 13.41
CA VAL A 440 -37.52 -16.81 14.30
C VAL A 440 -37.05 -18.16 13.77
N LEU A 441 -35.75 -18.39 13.81
CA LEU A 441 -35.08 -19.62 13.42
C LEU A 441 -34.72 -20.45 14.66
N LEU A 442 -35.01 -21.74 14.58
CA LEU A 442 -34.57 -22.79 15.50
C LEU A 442 -33.54 -23.64 14.77
N GLU A 443 -32.31 -23.69 15.26
CA GLU A 443 -31.23 -24.49 14.69
C GLU A 443 -30.63 -25.41 15.75
N GLU A 444 -30.16 -26.59 15.35
CA GLU A 444 -29.39 -27.45 16.24
C GLU A 444 -28.11 -26.74 16.72
N LEU A 445 -27.71 -27.01 17.96
CA LEU A 445 -26.45 -26.52 18.48
C LEU A 445 -25.28 -27.36 17.94
N CYS A 446 -24.49 -26.77 17.04
CA CYS A 446 -23.23 -27.35 16.60
C CYS A 446 -22.06 -26.93 17.51
N SER A 447 -21.06 -27.81 17.64
CA SER A 447 -19.83 -27.54 18.39
C SER A 447 -18.64 -27.37 17.45
N GLY A 448 -17.68 -26.54 17.85
CA GLY A 448 -16.47 -26.27 17.07
C GLY A 448 -15.86 -24.91 17.39
N GLU A 449 -14.69 -24.65 16.82
CA GLU A 449 -14.12 -23.32 16.71
C GLU A 449 -14.88 -22.49 15.67
N ASP A 450 -15.04 -21.19 15.95
CA ASP A 450 -15.67 -20.22 15.05
C ASP A 450 -14.65 -19.77 13.99
N LEU A 451 -14.81 -20.27 12.77
CA LEU A 451 -13.94 -19.99 11.63
C LEU A 451 -14.61 -18.99 10.69
N ARG A 452 -13.98 -17.83 10.49
CA ARG A 452 -14.36 -16.85 9.47
C ARG A 452 -13.46 -17.02 8.25
N VAL A 453 -14.05 -17.21 7.07
CA VAL A 453 -13.37 -17.21 5.77
C VAL A 453 -13.83 -16.01 4.95
N VAL A 454 -12.89 -15.15 4.54
CA VAL A 454 -13.13 -13.99 3.69
C VAL A 454 -12.94 -14.38 2.23
N MET A 455 -14.03 -14.29 1.49
CA MET A 455 -14.09 -14.51 0.05
C MET A 455 -14.05 -13.18 -0.69
N ILE A 456 -13.17 -13.06 -1.70
CA ILE A 456 -13.14 -11.94 -2.64
C ILE A 456 -12.97 -12.52 -4.04
N ASP A 457 -13.84 -12.11 -4.98
CA ASP A 457 -13.88 -12.64 -6.35
C ASP A 457 -14.05 -14.18 -6.39
N HIS A 458 -14.82 -14.73 -5.43
CA HIS A 458 -14.99 -16.18 -5.22
C HIS A 458 -13.70 -16.95 -4.90
N GLU A 459 -12.63 -16.26 -4.48
CA GLU A 459 -11.39 -16.86 -3.99
C GLU A 459 -11.27 -16.68 -2.47
N VAL A 460 -10.69 -17.68 -1.79
CA VAL A 460 -10.33 -17.55 -0.37
C VAL A 460 -9.14 -16.59 -0.28
N VAL A 461 -9.33 -15.45 0.37
CA VAL A 461 -8.25 -14.46 0.59
C VAL A 461 -7.70 -14.52 2.01
N ALA A 462 -8.56 -14.79 3.00
CA ALA A 462 -8.15 -14.94 4.37
C ALA A 462 -9.06 -15.93 5.09
N ALA A 463 -8.52 -16.63 6.09
CA ALA A 463 -9.28 -17.43 7.04
C ALA A 463 -8.75 -17.17 8.44
N ALA A 464 -9.64 -16.99 9.41
CA ALA A 464 -9.23 -16.75 10.79
C ALA A 464 -10.19 -17.41 11.78
N VAL A 465 -9.62 -18.04 12.81
CA VAL A 465 -10.37 -18.54 13.96
C VAL A 465 -10.62 -17.39 14.92
N ARG A 466 -11.89 -17.18 15.25
CA ARG A 466 -12.35 -16.20 16.23
C ARG A 466 -12.55 -16.89 17.57
N ARG A 467 -11.92 -16.36 18.61
CA ARG A 467 -12.06 -16.88 19.98
C ARG A 467 -12.79 -15.88 20.87
N PRO A 468 -13.76 -16.33 21.69
CA PRO A 468 -14.40 -15.49 22.68
C PRO A 468 -13.40 -14.84 23.63
N ALA A 469 -13.80 -13.70 24.19
CA ALA A 469 -12.99 -13.03 25.19
C ALA A 469 -12.79 -13.95 26.40
N SER A 470 -11.54 -14.07 26.84
CA SER A 470 -11.15 -14.84 28.01
C SER A 470 -10.12 -14.07 28.84
N ILE A 471 -10.08 -14.41 30.13
CA ILE A 471 -9.09 -13.93 31.09
C ILE A 471 -8.30 -15.13 31.63
N THR A 472 -7.07 -14.87 32.09
CA THR A 472 -6.24 -15.86 32.76
C THR A 472 -6.01 -15.42 34.19
N GLY A 473 -6.28 -16.31 35.14
CA GLY A 473 -6.07 -16.05 36.56
C GLY A 473 -4.60 -15.88 36.87
N ASP A 474 -4.29 -14.92 37.73
CA ASP A 474 -2.95 -14.69 38.27
C ASP A 474 -2.87 -15.03 39.76
N GLY A 475 -3.94 -15.59 40.33
CA GLY A 475 -4.03 -15.96 41.75
C GLY A 475 -4.05 -14.78 42.72
N VAL A 476 -4.11 -13.53 42.23
CA VAL A 476 -4.04 -12.31 43.05
C VAL A 476 -5.21 -11.38 42.82
N HIS A 477 -5.54 -11.08 41.56
CA HIS A 477 -6.59 -10.12 41.21
C HIS A 477 -7.94 -10.81 41.03
N ASP A 478 -9.01 -10.06 41.29
CA ASP A 478 -10.36 -10.58 41.04
C ASP A 478 -10.71 -10.59 39.55
N ILE A 479 -11.76 -11.33 39.19
CA ILE A 479 -12.21 -11.48 37.81
C ILE A 479 -12.54 -10.13 37.16
N ALA A 480 -13.15 -9.18 37.89
CA ALA A 480 -13.46 -7.85 37.36
C ALA A 480 -12.18 -7.07 37.00
N GLU A 481 -11.17 -7.08 37.87
CA GLU A 481 -9.87 -6.45 37.64
C GLU A 481 -9.13 -7.09 36.46
N LEU A 482 -9.19 -8.41 36.32
CA LEU A 482 -8.61 -9.14 35.18
C LEU A 482 -9.31 -8.77 33.87
N ILE A 483 -10.64 -8.65 33.86
CA ILE A 483 -11.43 -8.21 32.70
C ILE A 483 -11.05 -6.77 32.30
N GLU A 484 -10.91 -5.87 33.28
CA GLU A 484 -10.51 -4.49 33.00
C GLU A 484 -9.08 -4.40 32.46
N ARG A 485 -8.13 -5.15 33.04
CA ARG A 485 -6.75 -5.23 32.54
C ARG A 485 -6.70 -5.73 31.10
N GLN A 486 -7.39 -6.83 30.82
CA GLN A 486 -7.47 -7.39 29.47
C GLN A 486 -8.12 -6.41 28.50
N SER A 487 -9.20 -5.74 28.91
CA SER A 487 -9.87 -4.70 28.14
C SER A 487 -8.96 -3.54 27.78
N ARG A 488 -8.17 -3.02 28.75
CA ARG A 488 -7.20 -1.95 28.48
C ARG A 488 -6.13 -2.38 27.48
N ARG A 489 -5.63 -3.62 27.62
CA ARG A 489 -4.65 -4.19 26.69
C ARG A 489 -5.22 -4.34 25.27
N ARG A 490 -6.46 -4.83 25.14
CA ARG A 490 -7.14 -5.00 23.85
C ARG A 490 -7.41 -3.65 23.18
N ALA A 491 -7.94 -2.68 23.92
CA ALA A 491 -8.16 -1.33 23.41
C ALA A 491 -6.86 -0.70 22.89
N ALA A 492 -5.74 -0.85 23.60
CA ALA A 492 -4.44 -0.36 23.13
C ALA A 492 -3.97 -1.06 21.85
N ALA A 493 -4.22 -2.37 21.70
CA ALA A 493 -3.80 -3.15 20.55
C ALA A 493 -4.66 -2.92 19.29
N THR A 494 -5.92 -2.52 19.44
CA THR A 494 -6.86 -2.33 18.33
C THR A 494 -7.24 -0.87 18.10
N GLY A 495 -6.44 0.09 18.59
CA GLY A 495 -6.75 1.53 18.45
C GLY A 495 -8.04 1.97 19.13
N GLY A 496 -8.53 1.23 20.12
CA GLY A 496 -9.73 1.52 20.91
C GLY A 496 -10.95 0.66 20.57
N GLU A 497 -10.92 -0.12 19.49
CA GLU A 497 -12.11 -0.85 19.01
C GLU A 497 -12.57 -2.04 19.87
N SER A 498 -11.67 -2.66 20.65
CA SER A 498 -11.94 -3.92 21.35
C SER A 498 -11.92 -3.73 22.87
N ARG A 499 -13.08 -3.95 23.52
CA ARG A 499 -13.21 -3.91 24.99
C ARG A 499 -14.16 -5.00 25.47
N ILE A 500 -13.87 -5.64 26.61
CA ILE A 500 -14.80 -6.56 27.25
C ILE A 500 -15.76 -5.73 28.11
N PRO A 501 -17.07 -5.65 27.79
CA PRO A 501 -18.02 -4.91 28.61
C PRO A 501 -18.34 -5.71 29.89
N LEU A 502 -18.45 -5.02 31.02
CA LEU A 502 -18.95 -5.58 32.28
C LEU A 502 -20.47 -5.42 32.37
N ASP A 503 -21.18 -6.02 31.42
CA ASP A 503 -22.64 -6.05 31.33
C ASP A 503 -23.23 -7.34 31.96
N ASP A 504 -24.55 -7.47 31.93
CA ASP A 504 -25.26 -8.64 32.48
C ASP A 504 -24.83 -9.94 31.79
N MET A 505 -24.56 -9.91 30.48
CA MET A 505 -24.09 -11.10 29.75
C MET A 505 -22.72 -11.58 30.25
N THR A 506 -21.79 -10.67 30.54
CA THR A 506 -20.50 -11.04 31.13
C THR A 506 -20.70 -11.63 32.54
N ARG A 507 -21.63 -11.10 33.33
CA ARG A 507 -21.97 -11.64 34.66
C ARG A 507 -22.57 -13.05 34.56
N ASP A 508 -23.47 -13.27 33.62
CA ASP A 508 -24.12 -14.56 33.41
C ASP A 508 -23.09 -15.64 33.05
N VAL A 509 -22.17 -15.33 32.12
CA VAL A 509 -21.11 -16.28 31.70
C VAL A 509 -20.17 -16.64 32.85
N VAL A 510 -19.79 -15.66 33.67
CA VAL A 510 -18.92 -15.89 34.84
C VAL A 510 -19.65 -16.74 35.88
N THR A 511 -20.94 -16.46 36.12
CA THR A 511 -21.79 -17.20 37.07
C THR A 511 -22.01 -18.65 36.62
N GLU A 512 -22.25 -18.88 35.33
CA GLU A 512 -22.38 -20.22 34.75
C GLU A 512 -21.12 -21.06 34.89
N ALA A 513 -19.95 -20.42 34.87
CA ALA A 513 -18.67 -21.06 35.14
C ALA A 513 -18.43 -21.33 36.64
N GLY A 514 -19.36 -20.96 37.52
CA GLY A 514 -19.29 -21.18 38.95
C GLY A 514 -18.50 -20.13 39.73
N TYR A 515 -18.30 -18.95 39.16
CA TYR A 515 -17.57 -17.84 39.78
C TYR A 515 -18.45 -16.59 39.95
N GLU A 516 -18.06 -15.72 40.86
CA GLU A 516 -18.55 -14.35 40.97
C GLU A 516 -17.45 -13.35 40.53
N LEU A 517 -17.84 -12.15 40.10
CA LEU A 517 -16.87 -11.16 39.59
C LEU A 517 -15.77 -10.75 40.60
N HIS A 518 -16.03 -10.93 41.89
CA HIS A 518 -15.10 -10.60 42.97
C HIS A 518 -14.26 -11.81 43.43
N ASP A 519 -14.43 -12.96 42.79
CA ASP A 519 -13.60 -14.13 43.04
C ASP A 519 -12.22 -13.96 42.40
N VAL A 520 -11.20 -14.51 43.07
CA VAL A 520 -9.84 -14.60 42.54
C VAL A 520 -9.70 -15.90 41.76
N LEU A 521 -9.48 -15.77 40.45
CA LEU A 521 -9.30 -16.92 39.57
C LEU A 521 -7.92 -17.57 39.83
N PRO A 522 -7.83 -18.90 40.05
CA PRO A 522 -6.57 -19.58 40.28
C PRO A 522 -5.51 -19.30 39.22
N GLU A 523 -4.24 -19.25 39.64
CA GLU A 523 -3.13 -18.95 38.75
C GLU A 523 -3.07 -19.92 37.55
N GLY A 524 -3.04 -19.37 36.34
CA GLY A 524 -2.99 -20.12 35.08
C GLY A 524 -4.33 -20.65 34.57
N GLN A 525 -5.42 -20.54 35.34
CA GLN A 525 -6.74 -20.96 34.89
C GLN A 525 -7.31 -19.95 33.89
N VAL A 526 -7.81 -20.43 32.75
CA VAL A 526 -8.46 -19.60 31.72
C VAL A 526 -9.97 -19.64 31.92
N LEU A 527 -10.59 -18.47 31.99
CA LEU A 527 -12.04 -18.31 32.08
C LEU A 527 -12.54 -17.52 30.87
N ALA A 528 -13.47 -18.11 30.11
CA ALA A 528 -14.21 -17.36 29.09
C ALA A 528 -15.19 -16.41 29.78
N VAL A 529 -15.25 -15.16 29.31
CA VAL A 529 -16.11 -14.11 29.89
C VAL A 529 -17.15 -13.59 28.91
N ARG A 530 -17.14 -14.11 27.67
CA ARG A 530 -18.17 -13.88 26.64
C ARG A 530 -18.50 -15.20 25.94
N ARG A 531 -19.73 -15.34 25.45
CA ARG A 531 -20.15 -16.50 24.63
C ARG A 531 -19.78 -16.35 23.16
N THR A 532 -19.80 -15.13 22.65
CA THR A 532 -19.56 -14.83 21.23
C THR A 532 -18.11 -14.36 21.01
N ALA A 533 -17.56 -14.72 19.84
CA ALA A 533 -16.19 -14.39 19.45
C ALA A 533 -16.06 -13.03 18.74
N ASN A 534 -16.93 -12.08 19.09
CA ASN A 534 -16.94 -10.76 18.47
C ASN A 534 -15.71 -9.93 18.88
N LEU A 535 -15.02 -9.33 17.92
CA LEU A 535 -13.82 -8.52 18.17
C LEU A 535 -14.10 -7.31 19.08
N HIS A 536 -15.24 -6.63 18.86
CA HIS A 536 -15.62 -5.44 19.62
C HIS A 536 -15.88 -5.73 21.10
N THR A 537 -16.30 -6.95 21.45
CA THR A 537 -16.51 -7.40 22.85
C THR A 537 -15.29 -8.06 23.47
N GLY A 538 -14.09 -7.83 22.91
CA GLY A 538 -12.82 -8.35 23.44
C GLY A 538 -12.40 -9.71 22.89
N GLY A 539 -13.11 -10.25 21.90
CA GLY A 539 -12.69 -11.46 21.19
C GLY A 539 -11.33 -11.29 20.49
N THR A 540 -10.72 -12.41 20.14
CA THR A 540 -9.44 -12.46 19.42
C THR A 540 -9.59 -13.16 18.08
N ILE A 541 -8.77 -12.77 17.11
CA ILE A 541 -8.78 -13.32 15.75
C ILE A 541 -7.38 -13.87 15.51
N HIS A 542 -7.31 -15.13 15.07
CA HIS A 542 -6.07 -15.84 14.77
C HIS A 542 -6.06 -16.22 13.30
N ASP A 543 -5.10 -15.71 12.53
CA ASP A 543 -4.95 -16.09 11.12
C ASP A 543 -4.61 -17.58 11.00
N VAL A 544 -5.40 -18.29 10.19
CA VAL A 544 -5.24 -19.72 9.87
C VAL A 544 -5.29 -19.94 8.36
N THR A 545 -5.11 -18.89 7.56
CA THR A 545 -5.21 -18.95 6.09
C THR A 545 -4.31 -20.03 5.47
N GLY A 546 -3.08 -20.18 5.99
CA GLY A 546 -2.14 -21.20 5.52
C GLY A 546 -2.42 -22.63 6.01
N GLU A 547 -3.32 -22.78 6.99
CA GLU A 547 -3.68 -24.07 7.62
C GLU A 547 -5.06 -24.56 7.17
N LEU A 548 -5.81 -23.73 6.42
CA LEU A 548 -7.18 -24.02 6.01
C LEU A 548 -7.25 -25.30 5.17
N HIS A 549 -8.03 -26.27 5.63
CA HIS A 549 -8.19 -27.54 4.92
C HIS A 549 -8.81 -27.33 3.52
N PRO A 550 -8.30 -27.98 2.47
CA PRO A 550 -8.79 -27.79 1.10
C PRO A 550 -10.30 -28.02 0.91
N VAL A 551 -10.88 -29.00 1.62
CA VAL A 551 -12.33 -29.27 1.57
C VAL A 551 -13.15 -28.08 2.09
N ILE A 552 -12.67 -27.39 3.13
CA ILE A 552 -13.33 -26.18 3.63
C ILE A 552 -13.21 -25.06 2.59
N ALA A 553 -12.02 -24.86 2.01
CA ALA A 553 -11.81 -23.87 0.98
C ALA A 553 -12.73 -24.08 -0.24
N GLU A 554 -12.81 -25.31 -0.75
CA GLU A 554 -13.72 -25.68 -1.85
C GLU A 554 -15.19 -25.45 -1.49
N ALA A 555 -15.59 -25.80 -0.27
CA ALA A 555 -16.94 -25.55 0.23
C ALA A 555 -17.25 -24.04 0.31
N CYS A 556 -16.31 -23.21 0.75
CA CYS A 556 -16.45 -21.75 0.77
C CYS A 556 -16.57 -21.15 -0.63
N VAL A 557 -15.81 -21.66 -1.61
CA VAL A 557 -15.94 -21.27 -3.02
C VAL A 557 -17.33 -21.63 -3.54
N ALA A 558 -17.81 -22.85 -3.28
CA ALA A 558 -19.15 -23.29 -3.67
C ALA A 558 -20.24 -22.42 -3.01
N ALA A 559 -20.10 -22.11 -1.72
CA ALA A 559 -21.03 -21.25 -0.98
C ALA A 559 -21.13 -19.85 -1.59
N SER A 560 -19.99 -19.19 -1.83
CA SER A 560 -19.98 -17.84 -2.41
C SER A 560 -20.62 -17.79 -3.80
N ARG A 561 -20.41 -18.82 -4.62
CA ARG A 561 -21.01 -18.96 -5.96
C ARG A 561 -22.51 -19.27 -5.90
N ALA A 562 -22.94 -20.08 -4.95
CA ALA A 562 -24.36 -20.40 -4.77
C ALA A 562 -25.17 -19.16 -4.33
N ILE A 563 -24.59 -18.33 -3.45
CA ILE A 563 -25.19 -17.06 -3.02
C ILE A 563 -25.11 -16.01 -4.15
N ASP A 564 -24.13 -16.15 -5.05
CA ASP A 564 -23.79 -15.20 -6.12
C ASP A 564 -23.33 -13.84 -5.54
N ILE A 565 -22.41 -13.91 -4.58
CA ILE A 565 -21.84 -12.74 -3.89
C ILE A 565 -20.31 -12.68 -4.10
N PRO A 566 -19.77 -11.59 -4.66
CA PRO A 566 -18.35 -11.51 -4.99
C PRO A 566 -17.46 -11.25 -3.77
N VAL A 567 -18.00 -10.62 -2.72
CA VAL A 567 -17.28 -10.33 -1.47
C VAL A 567 -18.14 -10.74 -0.29
N THR A 568 -17.68 -11.71 0.50
CA THR A 568 -18.43 -12.18 1.66
C THR A 568 -17.53 -12.76 2.74
N GLY A 569 -17.93 -12.60 3.99
CA GLY A 569 -17.36 -13.34 5.12
C GLY A 569 -18.24 -14.53 5.46
N LEU A 570 -17.79 -15.74 5.17
CA LEU A 570 -18.47 -16.98 5.54
C LEU A 570 -18.06 -17.38 6.95
N ASP A 571 -19.04 -17.69 7.79
CA ASP A 571 -18.81 -18.24 9.13
C ASP A 571 -19.13 -19.72 9.18
N LEU A 572 -18.22 -20.47 9.78
CA LEU A 572 -18.31 -21.91 9.95
C LEU A 572 -18.01 -22.28 11.39
N LEU A 573 -18.60 -23.38 11.85
CA LEU A 573 -18.09 -24.13 13.00
C LEU A 573 -17.30 -25.33 12.49
N VAL A 574 -16.07 -25.45 12.99
CA VAL A 574 -15.13 -26.51 12.62
C VAL A 574 -14.52 -27.14 13.86
N PRO A 575 -14.31 -28.46 13.93
CA PRO A 575 -13.54 -29.06 15.04
C PRO A 575 -12.12 -28.49 15.10
N ALA A 576 -11.51 -28.28 13.94
CA ALA A 576 -10.25 -27.58 13.73
C ALA A 576 -10.16 -27.10 12.27
N PRO A 577 -9.44 -25.99 11.98
CA PRO A 577 -9.38 -25.40 10.63
C PRO A 577 -8.61 -26.25 9.61
N ASP A 578 -7.79 -27.20 10.08
CA ASP A 578 -6.98 -28.12 9.27
C ASP A 578 -7.68 -29.47 9.00
N GLN A 579 -8.94 -29.63 9.44
CA GLN A 579 -9.76 -30.82 9.24
C GLN A 579 -10.89 -30.57 8.23
N PRO A 580 -11.42 -31.61 7.55
CA PRO A 580 -12.46 -31.43 6.54
C PRO A 580 -13.85 -31.12 7.10
N GLU A 581 -14.15 -31.52 8.34
CA GLU A 581 -15.47 -31.36 8.93
C GLU A 581 -15.81 -29.88 9.19
N HIS A 582 -16.97 -29.44 8.70
CA HIS A 582 -17.41 -28.06 8.84
C HIS A 582 -18.95 -27.94 8.80
N VAL A 583 -19.46 -26.85 9.35
CA VAL A 583 -20.87 -26.48 9.30
C VAL A 583 -20.99 -24.97 9.05
N PHE A 584 -21.67 -24.55 7.98
CA PHE A 584 -21.90 -23.13 7.68
C PHE A 584 -22.97 -22.52 8.57
N ILE A 585 -22.64 -21.40 9.21
CA ILE A 585 -23.52 -20.70 10.17
C ILE A 585 -24.17 -19.47 9.56
N GLU A 586 -23.38 -18.62 8.90
CA GLU A 586 -23.85 -17.39 8.26
C GLU A 586 -22.92 -16.93 7.13
N ALA A 587 -23.45 -16.03 6.29
CA ALA A 587 -22.70 -15.35 5.24
C ALA A 587 -22.94 -13.84 5.37
N ASN A 588 -21.87 -13.07 5.57
CA ASN A 588 -21.94 -11.62 5.75
C ASN A 588 -21.50 -10.91 4.47
N GLU A 589 -22.32 -9.97 3.99
CA GLU A 589 -22.12 -9.24 2.73
C GLU A 589 -21.11 -8.09 2.82
N ARG A 590 -20.78 -7.67 4.05
CA ARG A 590 -19.80 -6.63 4.35
C ARG A 590 -18.78 -7.12 5.37
N PRO A 591 -17.87 -8.04 5.00
CA PRO A 591 -16.83 -8.52 5.91
C PRO A 591 -15.84 -7.42 6.25
N GLY A 592 -15.40 -7.34 7.51
CA GLY A 592 -14.35 -6.41 7.92
C GLY A 592 -12.99 -6.85 7.38
N LEU A 593 -12.38 -6.05 6.50
CA LEU A 593 -11.12 -6.42 5.83
C LEU A 593 -9.87 -6.18 6.69
N ALA A 594 -9.89 -5.16 7.55
CA ALA A 594 -8.75 -4.72 8.35
C ALA A 594 -8.29 -5.73 9.42
N ASN A 595 -9.15 -6.68 9.81
CA ASN A 595 -8.89 -7.60 10.93
C ASN A 595 -8.12 -8.87 10.53
N HIS A 596 -7.68 -8.96 9.28
CA HIS A 596 -7.10 -10.17 8.68
C HIS A 596 -5.64 -10.00 8.25
N GLU A 597 -4.91 -9.04 8.83
CA GLU A 597 -3.45 -8.95 8.62
C GLU A 597 -2.75 -10.27 9.00
N PRO A 598 -1.73 -10.71 8.25
CA PRO A 598 -1.05 -10.03 7.14
C PRO A 598 -1.67 -10.30 5.74
N GLN A 599 -2.88 -10.86 5.66
CA GLN A 599 -3.48 -11.23 4.38
C GLN A 599 -3.88 -10.00 3.54
N PRO A 600 -3.73 -10.06 2.21
CA PRO A 600 -3.87 -8.90 1.32
C PRO A 600 -5.33 -8.59 0.98
N THR A 601 -6.18 -8.41 2.00
CA THR A 601 -7.64 -8.25 1.83
C THR A 601 -8.00 -6.96 1.10
N ALA A 602 -7.36 -5.84 1.44
CA ALA A 602 -7.59 -4.57 0.76
C ALA A 602 -7.07 -4.59 -0.68
N GLU A 603 -5.89 -5.17 -0.91
CA GLU A 603 -5.30 -5.30 -2.24
C GLU A 603 -6.17 -6.13 -3.17
N ARG A 604 -6.66 -7.30 -2.69
CA ARG A 604 -7.55 -8.16 -3.46
C ARG A 604 -8.92 -7.53 -3.69
N PHE A 605 -9.44 -6.78 -2.72
CA PHE A 605 -10.67 -6.03 -2.91
C PHE A 605 -10.50 -4.97 -4.01
N VAL A 606 -9.42 -4.18 -3.98
CA VAL A 606 -9.16 -3.18 -5.02
C VAL A 606 -8.84 -3.83 -6.38
N ASP A 607 -8.22 -5.02 -6.42
CA ASP A 607 -8.04 -5.83 -7.64
C ASP A 607 -9.36 -6.23 -8.31
N LEU A 608 -10.39 -6.51 -7.51
CA LEU A 608 -11.74 -6.79 -7.97
C LEU A 608 -12.42 -5.52 -8.50
N LEU A 609 -12.33 -4.41 -7.76
CA LEU A 609 -12.98 -3.15 -8.15
C LEU A 609 -12.35 -2.54 -9.41
N PHE A 610 -11.02 -2.57 -9.50
CA PHE A 610 -10.23 -1.94 -10.58
C PHE A 610 -9.17 -2.91 -11.13
N PRO A 611 -9.55 -3.89 -11.96
CA PRO A 611 -8.61 -4.89 -12.48
C PRO A 611 -7.42 -4.31 -13.27
N GLY A 612 -7.57 -3.12 -13.86
CA GLY A 612 -6.50 -2.42 -14.57
C GLY A 612 -5.39 -1.85 -13.69
N THR A 613 -5.60 -1.78 -12.36
CA THR A 613 -4.61 -1.29 -11.39
C THR A 613 -3.89 -2.42 -10.65
N ARG A 614 -4.17 -3.68 -11.00
CA ARG A 614 -3.49 -4.85 -10.44
C ARG A 614 -1.99 -4.68 -10.56
N ALA A 615 -1.28 -4.74 -9.43
CA ALA A 615 0.17 -4.80 -9.47
C ALA A 615 0.59 -6.08 -10.21
N PRO A 616 1.59 -6.05 -11.11
CA PRO A 616 2.14 -7.28 -11.66
C PRO A 616 2.69 -8.11 -10.50
N GLN A 617 2.00 -9.19 -10.15
CA GLN A 617 2.45 -10.11 -9.10
C GLN A 617 3.79 -10.68 -9.54
N LYS A 618 4.86 -10.37 -8.80
CA LYS A 618 6.07 -11.19 -8.83
C LYS A 618 5.68 -12.53 -8.22
N LEU A 619 5.29 -13.48 -9.07
CA LEU A 619 5.18 -14.88 -8.67
C LEU A 619 6.52 -15.26 -8.04
N TRP A 620 6.49 -15.65 -6.77
CA TRP A 620 7.65 -16.27 -6.14
C TRP A 620 8.02 -17.49 -7.00
N THR A 621 9.20 -17.43 -7.60
CA THR A 621 9.76 -18.55 -8.35
C THR A 621 10.87 -19.12 -7.46
N PRO A 622 10.77 -20.37 -6.98
CA PRO A 622 11.88 -20.97 -6.27
C PRO A 622 13.11 -20.97 -7.18
N ALA A 623 14.28 -20.67 -6.60
CA ALA A 623 15.53 -20.69 -7.33
C ALA A 623 15.73 -22.06 -8.00
N GLY A 624 15.70 -22.10 -9.33
CA GLY A 624 16.07 -23.28 -10.12
C GLY A 624 14.99 -23.95 -10.97
N ALA A 625 13.75 -23.48 -11.00
CA ALA A 625 12.77 -24.01 -11.96
C ALA A 625 12.90 -23.31 -13.33
N ALA A 626 13.52 -23.97 -14.30
CA ALA A 626 13.52 -23.52 -15.70
C ALA A 626 12.06 -23.42 -16.20
N PRO A 627 11.69 -22.37 -16.96
CA PRO A 627 10.34 -22.25 -17.48
C PRO A 627 10.08 -23.39 -18.48
N SER A 628 9.15 -24.28 -18.14
CA SER A 628 8.59 -25.22 -19.10
C SER A 628 7.79 -24.43 -20.13
N GLY A 629 8.28 -24.41 -21.38
CA GLY A 629 7.59 -23.75 -22.47
C GLY A 629 6.24 -24.39 -22.79
N ALA A 630 5.23 -23.53 -22.97
CA ALA A 630 4.12 -23.70 -23.90
C ALA A 630 3.54 -22.31 -24.21
#